data_AF-A0A090T3G4-F1
#
_entry.id   AF-A0A090T3G4-F1
#
_cell.length_a   1.000
_cell.length_b   1.000
_cell.length_c   1.000
_cell.angle_alpha   90.00
_cell.angle_beta   90.00
_cell.angle_gamma   90.00
#
_symmetry.space_group_name_H-M   'P 1'
#
loop_
_entity.id
_entity.type
_entity.pdbx_description
1 polymer ?
#
loop_
_entity_poly.entity_id
_entity_poly.type
_entity_poly.pdbx_seq_one_letter_code
_entity_poly.pdbx_strand_id
1 'polypeptide(L)'
;MNVDAAQLATNFATYDIQPFQTRYTQKLSSITSQTSAINQVKTALNKLEDAAYKFTKPGASVTQFSTTASSDEYIQVSTDDNPDSFDLDIYVKQLADAHQLSIVASGSSPSDVMASGGTLTVGLGGDTTINIDDADQDASGDVTYSEFVSYFNEQFDDSIQAVLVKSQGAMQVLFSAKEDGVDSQFTLTANADSGLESQFQNASDNPLQTGKDAIIAIGGKDGLELTNNTNTFEDIVQGVDITLKKVNQESDDATNVTVAEDIGATMDAIQAFITEYNKALTEIAKLTQTGNEDESRGILASDNTIRSIESQLGSLIRAEYEGSRLFELGIEIDRSGKLTLERSTFEETSSTLDIEQIFAGEQGLFSSIEARLDIYLDSSNGTLSRRLETLDNEKSRVDDALDSLETRYQTYYNRYLSQFTQLNALDSELSAVSVLFTV
;
A
#
# COMPACT_ATOMS: atom_id res chain seq x y z
N MET A 1 -22.85 -53.03 53.49
CA MET A 1 -21.92 -52.80 52.35
C MET A 1 -21.50 -51.34 52.39
N ASN A 2 -20.23 -51.03 52.65
CA ASN A 2 -19.76 -49.64 52.64
C ASN A 2 -19.54 -49.21 51.18
N VAL A 3 -20.39 -48.33 50.67
CA VAL A 3 -20.38 -47.93 49.27
C VAL A 3 -19.53 -46.67 49.10
N ASP A 4 -18.78 -46.56 48.01
CA ASP A 4 -18.07 -45.31 47.69
C ASP A 4 -19.08 -44.23 47.29
N ALA A 5 -19.53 -43.47 48.30
CA ALA A 5 -20.55 -42.44 48.16
C ALA A 5 -20.13 -41.33 47.19
N ALA A 6 -18.84 -41.02 47.10
CA ALA A 6 -18.32 -40.00 46.19
C ALA A 6 -18.37 -40.51 44.74
N GLN A 7 -17.92 -41.74 44.49
CA GLN A 7 -17.94 -42.32 43.14
C GLN A 7 -19.37 -42.49 42.61
N LEU A 8 -20.30 -42.96 43.45
CA LEU A 8 -21.71 -43.07 43.04
C LEU A 8 -22.34 -41.70 42.80
N ALA A 9 -22.11 -40.72 43.67
CA ALA A 9 -22.62 -39.37 43.47
C ALA A 9 -22.15 -38.76 42.15
N THR A 10 -20.87 -38.93 41.79
CA THR A 10 -20.31 -38.51 40.50
C THR A 10 -21.01 -39.19 39.32
N ASN A 11 -21.17 -40.52 39.36
CA ASN A 11 -21.78 -41.28 38.27
C ASN A 11 -23.23 -40.84 38.02
N PHE A 12 -24.05 -40.76 39.07
CA PHE A 12 -25.45 -40.36 38.94
C PHE A 12 -25.61 -38.90 38.51
N ALA A 13 -24.82 -37.98 39.09
CA ALA A 13 -24.84 -36.58 38.67
C ALA A 13 -24.43 -36.41 37.20
N THR A 14 -23.44 -37.18 36.73
CA THR A 14 -22.99 -37.17 35.34
C THR A 14 -24.07 -37.68 34.39
N TYR A 15 -24.70 -38.82 34.68
CA TYR A 15 -25.76 -39.37 33.82
C TYR A 15 -26.96 -38.41 33.68
N ASP A 16 -27.30 -37.68 34.73
CA ASP A 16 -28.41 -36.71 34.72
C ASP A 16 -28.13 -35.50 33.81
N ILE A 17 -26.86 -35.13 33.59
CA ILE A 17 -26.48 -33.97 32.77
C ILE A 17 -25.98 -34.36 31.36
N GLN A 18 -25.50 -35.59 31.18
CA GLN A 18 -24.81 -36.06 29.98
C GLN A 18 -25.53 -35.77 28.65
N PRO A 19 -26.85 -35.99 28.50
CA PRO A 19 -27.53 -35.70 27.22
C PRO A 19 -27.56 -34.19 26.90
N PHE A 20 -27.67 -33.33 27.92
CA PHE A 20 -27.62 -31.88 27.74
C PHE A 20 -26.21 -31.42 27.40
N GLN A 21 -25.21 -31.95 28.11
CA GLN A 21 -23.80 -31.65 27.85
C GLN A 21 -23.42 -32.03 26.42
N THR A 22 -23.77 -33.24 25.99
CA THR A 22 -23.49 -33.72 24.61
C THR A 22 -24.13 -32.81 23.57
N ARG A 23 -25.40 -32.41 23.77
CA ARG A 23 -26.10 -31.51 22.85
C ARG A 23 -25.44 -30.13 22.77
N TYR A 24 -25.09 -29.53 23.91
CA TYR A 24 -24.45 -28.22 23.93
C TYR A 24 -23.05 -28.25 23.35
N THR A 25 -22.25 -29.27 23.65
CA THR A 25 -20.91 -29.45 23.05
C THR A 25 -20.99 -29.64 21.53
N GLN A 26 -21.94 -30.44 21.04
CA GLN A 26 -22.18 -30.58 19.59
C GLN A 26 -22.60 -29.25 18.95
N LYS A 27 -23.49 -28.49 19.59
CA LYS A 27 -23.91 -27.18 19.11
C LYS A 27 -22.74 -26.18 19.09
N LEU A 28 -21.92 -26.16 20.14
CA LEU A 28 -20.73 -25.32 20.22
C LEU A 28 -19.70 -25.65 19.13
N SER A 29 -19.47 -26.95 18.90
CA SER A 29 -18.62 -27.42 17.80
C SER A 29 -19.16 -26.96 16.44
N SER A 30 -20.46 -27.12 16.19
CA SER A 30 -21.10 -26.66 14.96
C SER A 30 -20.97 -25.15 14.77
N ILE A 31 -21.24 -24.34 15.80
CA ILE A 31 -21.12 -22.88 15.73
C ILE A 31 -19.67 -22.49 15.44
N THR A 32 -18.71 -23.09 16.14
CA THR A 32 -17.28 -22.79 15.96
C THR A 32 -16.82 -23.13 14.54
N SER A 33 -17.23 -24.28 14.00
CA SER A 33 -16.92 -24.67 12.62
C SER A 33 -17.58 -23.76 11.60
N GLN A 34 -18.82 -23.32 11.83
CA GLN A 34 -19.50 -22.35 10.96
C GLN A 34 -18.82 -20.98 10.99
N THR A 35 -18.45 -20.48 12.16
CA THR A 35 -17.71 -19.21 12.32
C THR A 35 -16.38 -19.28 11.58
N SER A 36 -15.62 -20.37 11.73
CA SER A 36 -14.35 -20.57 11.02
C SER A 36 -14.55 -20.59 9.50
N ALA A 37 -15.56 -21.30 9.02
CA ALA A 37 -15.87 -21.38 7.59
C ALA A 37 -16.32 -20.04 7.00
N ILE A 38 -17.15 -19.27 7.71
CA ILE A 38 -17.55 -17.93 7.26
C ILE A 38 -16.35 -16.99 7.21
N ASN A 39 -15.43 -17.08 8.18
CA ASN A 39 -14.18 -16.31 8.14
C ASN A 39 -13.28 -16.71 6.95
N GLN A 40 -13.25 -18.00 6.58
CA GLN A 40 -12.54 -18.47 5.38
C GLN A 40 -13.15 -17.87 4.10
N VAL A 41 -14.48 -17.88 3.99
CA VAL A 41 -15.19 -17.23 2.86
C VAL A 41 -14.90 -15.73 2.84
N LYS A 42 -15.04 -15.03 3.98
CA LYS A 42 -14.76 -13.59 4.09
C LYS A 42 -13.33 -13.27 3.64
N THR A 43 -12.35 -14.06 4.08
CA THR A 43 -10.95 -13.90 3.66
C THR A 43 -10.75 -14.10 2.17
N ALA A 44 -11.40 -15.12 1.58
CA ALA A 44 -11.28 -15.40 0.16
C ALA A 44 -11.95 -14.31 -0.70
N LEU A 45 -13.09 -13.78 -0.24
CA LEU A 45 -13.79 -12.70 -0.90
C LEU A 45 -13.06 -11.36 -0.79
N ASN A 46 -12.47 -11.03 0.37
CA ASN A 46 -11.61 -9.85 0.51
C ASN A 46 -10.44 -9.91 -0.48
N LYS A 47 -9.80 -11.07 -0.67
CA LYS A 47 -8.71 -11.20 -1.65
C LYS A 47 -9.18 -11.00 -3.09
N LEU A 48 -10.41 -11.40 -3.41
CA LEU A 48 -11.01 -11.15 -4.72
C LEU A 48 -11.34 -9.66 -4.90
N GLU A 49 -11.90 -9.02 -3.87
CA GLU A 49 -12.14 -7.57 -3.83
C GLU A 49 -10.82 -6.80 -4.00
N ASP A 50 -9.77 -7.14 -3.24
CA ASP A 50 -8.43 -6.55 -3.36
C ASP A 50 -7.85 -6.73 -4.78
N ALA A 51 -8.12 -7.87 -5.43
CA ALA A 51 -7.66 -8.13 -6.79
C ALA A 51 -8.38 -7.27 -7.84
N ALA A 52 -9.67 -6.96 -7.62
CA ALA A 52 -10.44 -6.02 -8.45
C ALA A 52 -10.01 -4.57 -8.18
N TYR A 53 -9.89 -4.19 -6.89
CA TYR A 53 -9.58 -2.82 -6.45
C TYR A 53 -8.25 -2.29 -6.97
N LYS A 54 -7.29 -3.19 -7.24
CA LYS A 54 -6.02 -2.83 -7.89
C LYS A 54 -6.19 -2.04 -9.18
N PHE A 55 -7.29 -2.28 -9.91
CA PHE A 55 -7.57 -1.69 -11.21
C PHE A 55 -8.60 -0.56 -11.15
N THR A 56 -9.40 -0.47 -10.08
CA THR A 56 -10.46 0.55 -9.94
C THR A 56 -10.07 1.71 -9.02
N LYS A 57 -8.95 1.58 -8.29
CA LYS A 57 -8.41 2.69 -7.47
C LYS A 57 -8.13 3.91 -8.36
N PRO A 58 -8.21 5.14 -7.84
CA PRO A 58 -7.92 6.35 -8.62
C PRO A 58 -6.54 6.30 -9.28
N GLY A 59 -6.51 6.53 -10.60
CA GLY A 59 -5.30 6.52 -11.41
C GLY A 59 -4.85 5.14 -11.89
N ALA A 60 -5.45 4.04 -11.44
CA ALA A 60 -5.12 2.72 -11.96
C ALA A 60 -5.66 2.49 -13.38
N SER A 61 -5.03 1.51 -14.04
CA SER A 61 -5.44 0.99 -15.35
C SER A 61 -5.36 -0.53 -15.35
N VAL A 62 -6.30 -1.18 -16.05
CA VAL A 62 -6.21 -2.61 -16.39
C VAL A 62 -5.17 -2.79 -17.50
N THR A 63 -5.20 -1.89 -18.47
CA THR A 63 -4.20 -1.84 -19.54
C THR A 63 -2.83 -1.54 -18.94
N GLN A 64 -1.90 -2.46 -19.16
CA GLN A 64 -0.51 -2.29 -18.75
C GLN A 64 0.27 -1.66 -19.88
N PHE A 65 1.30 -0.89 -19.54
CA PHE A 65 2.17 -0.22 -20.51
C PHE A 65 3.60 -0.71 -20.37
N SER A 66 4.30 -0.75 -21.50
CA SER A 66 5.73 -0.99 -21.57
C SER A 66 6.42 0.27 -22.07
N THR A 67 7.58 0.52 -21.49
CA THR A 67 8.43 1.65 -21.86
C THR A 67 9.77 1.13 -22.32
N THR A 68 10.17 1.49 -23.54
CA THR A 68 11.47 1.14 -24.09
C THR A 68 12.20 2.39 -24.54
N ALA A 69 13.46 2.52 -24.16
CA ALA A 69 14.37 3.52 -24.69
C ALA A 69 15.49 2.83 -25.47
N SER A 70 15.88 3.39 -26.62
CA SER A 70 17.01 2.85 -27.40
C SER A 70 18.35 2.98 -26.66
N SER A 71 18.44 3.87 -25.66
CA SER A 71 19.60 4.05 -24.80
C SER A 71 19.21 4.65 -23.44
N ASP A 72 19.64 4.01 -22.35
CA ASP A 72 19.50 4.50 -20.97
C ASP A 72 20.62 5.48 -20.55
N GLU A 73 21.57 5.75 -21.44
CA GLU A 73 22.74 6.61 -21.15
C GLU A 73 22.36 8.09 -21.04
N TYR A 74 21.45 8.55 -21.92
CA TYR A 74 21.13 9.96 -22.06
C TYR A 74 19.89 10.37 -21.26
N ILE A 75 18.93 9.47 -21.14
CA ILE A 75 17.64 9.74 -20.50
C ILE A 75 17.19 8.57 -19.62
N GLN A 76 16.22 8.84 -18.77
CA GLN A 76 15.39 7.88 -18.07
C GLN A 76 13.95 8.28 -18.31
N VAL A 77 13.12 7.31 -18.65
CA VAL A 77 11.68 7.51 -18.85
C VAL A 77 10.96 6.89 -17.67
N SER A 78 10.05 7.63 -17.08
CA SER A 78 9.11 7.14 -16.07
C SER A 78 7.70 7.45 -16.52
N THR A 79 6.77 6.55 -16.22
CA THR A 79 5.36 6.70 -16.55
C THR A 79 4.53 6.58 -15.29
N ASP A 80 3.37 7.23 -15.28
CA ASP A 80 2.33 6.93 -14.31
C ASP A 80 1.62 5.59 -14.64
N ASP A 81 0.52 5.33 -13.94
CA ASP A 81 -0.27 4.10 -14.07
C ASP A 81 -1.13 4.07 -15.38
N ASN A 82 -1.29 5.19 -16.11
CA ASN A 82 -2.07 5.27 -17.34
C ASN A 82 -1.54 6.33 -18.34
N PRO A 83 -0.33 6.13 -18.89
CA PRO A 83 0.29 7.08 -19.81
C PRO A 83 -0.35 7.03 -21.20
N ASP A 84 -0.29 8.16 -21.90
CA ASP A 84 -0.57 8.17 -23.34
C ASP A 84 0.55 7.44 -24.10
N SER A 85 0.17 6.58 -25.04
CA SER A 85 1.14 5.87 -25.89
C SER A 85 1.78 6.80 -26.92
N PHE A 86 3.10 6.69 -27.10
CA PHE A 86 3.84 7.43 -28.12
C PHE A 86 5.12 6.70 -28.55
N ASP A 87 5.64 7.12 -29.71
CA ASP A 87 6.95 6.71 -30.23
C ASP A 87 7.65 7.95 -30.77
N LEU A 88 8.68 8.42 -30.06
CA LEU A 88 9.35 9.69 -30.34
C LEU A 88 10.85 9.61 -30.10
N ASP A 89 11.60 10.28 -30.98
CA ASP A 89 13.05 10.48 -30.82
C ASP A 89 13.33 11.73 -29.99
N ILE A 90 14.08 11.58 -28.90
CA ILE A 90 14.47 12.66 -28.00
C ILE A 90 15.99 12.86 -28.06
N TYR A 91 16.40 14.10 -28.34
CA TYR A 91 17.80 14.50 -28.38
C TYR A 91 18.08 15.52 -27.27
N VAL A 92 19.02 15.20 -26.38
CA VAL A 92 19.41 16.07 -25.26
C VAL A 92 20.48 17.05 -25.71
N LYS A 93 20.12 18.33 -25.82
CA LYS A 93 21.05 19.40 -26.24
C LYS A 93 21.80 20.02 -25.07
N GLN A 94 21.14 20.15 -23.94
CA GLN A 94 21.69 20.80 -22.75
C GLN A 94 21.03 20.24 -21.49
N LEU A 95 21.81 20.10 -20.42
CA LEU A 95 21.29 19.80 -19.08
C LEU A 95 21.05 21.11 -18.32
N ALA A 96 20.09 21.06 -17.41
CA ALA A 96 19.93 22.11 -16.43
C ALA A 96 21.08 22.08 -15.44
N ASP A 97 21.55 23.27 -15.06
CA ASP A 97 22.65 23.47 -14.13
C ASP A 97 22.26 24.55 -13.11
N ALA A 98 22.64 24.37 -11.84
CA ALA A 98 22.51 25.39 -10.81
C ALA A 98 23.59 26.47 -10.93
N HIS A 99 23.25 27.70 -10.56
CA HIS A 99 24.21 28.80 -10.51
C HIS A 99 25.16 28.68 -9.31
N GLN A 100 26.46 28.85 -9.54
CA GLN A 100 27.47 28.78 -8.48
C GLN A 100 28.47 29.93 -8.54
N LEU A 101 28.67 30.56 -7.39
CA LEU A 101 29.64 31.63 -7.16
C LEU A 101 30.63 31.23 -6.08
N SER A 102 31.85 31.78 -6.12
CA SER A 102 32.80 31.58 -5.02
C SER A 102 33.60 32.82 -4.71
N ILE A 103 33.88 33.02 -3.42
CA ILE A 103 34.83 34.02 -2.93
C ILE A 103 36.00 33.33 -2.23
N VAL A 104 37.20 33.88 -2.39
CA VAL A 104 38.40 33.40 -1.70
C VAL A 104 38.47 34.04 -0.32
N ALA A 105 38.50 33.22 0.73
CA ALA A 105 38.68 33.70 2.08
C ALA A 105 40.09 34.28 2.28
N SER A 106 40.17 35.40 3.00
CA SER A 106 41.45 35.98 3.45
C SER A 106 42.03 35.20 4.64
N GLY A 107 41.16 34.52 5.40
CA GLY A 107 41.51 33.62 6.50
C GLY A 107 41.83 32.18 6.06
N SER A 108 42.35 31.40 7.01
CA SER A 108 42.75 29.99 6.85
C SER A 108 41.91 29.02 7.69
N SER A 109 41.13 29.53 8.65
CA SER A 109 40.22 28.81 9.54
C SER A 109 38.78 29.36 9.43
N PRO A 110 37.74 28.54 9.58
CA PRO A 110 36.35 29.01 9.65
C PRO A 110 36.08 30.06 10.73
N SER A 111 36.86 30.02 11.81
CA SER A 111 36.80 30.97 12.93
C SER A 111 37.57 32.27 12.69
N ASP A 112 38.23 32.42 11.54
CA ASP A 112 38.92 33.67 11.21
C ASP A 112 37.88 34.73 10.82
N VAL A 113 38.22 35.99 11.12
CA VAL A 113 37.36 37.14 10.81
C VAL A 113 37.18 37.27 9.30
N MET A 114 35.93 37.37 8.88
CA MET A 114 35.51 37.57 7.50
C MET A 114 35.30 39.07 7.22
N ALA A 115 34.52 39.75 8.07
CA ALA A 115 34.24 41.18 8.00
C ALA A 115 33.95 41.74 9.40
N SER A 116 34.11 43.05 9.57
CA SER A 116 33.82 43.77 10.83
C SER A 116 32.68 44.79 10.66
N GLY A 117 31.85 44.61 9.62
CA GLY A 117 30.92 45.64 9.14
C GLY A 117 30.22 45.27 7.83
N GLY A 118 29.12 45.94 7.53
CA GLY A 118 28.65 46.15 6.15
C GLY A 118 27.41 45.35 5.75
N THR A 119 27.04 45.47 4.48
CA THR A 119 25.82 44.85 3.93
C THR A 119 26.15 44.01 2.72
N LEU A 120 25.38 42.93 2.54
CA LEU A 120 25.40 42.08 1.36
C LEU A 120 24.04 42.13 0.69
N THR A 121 24.02 42.45 -0.61
CA THR A 121 22.82 42.38 -1.44
C THR A 121 22.90 41.14 -2.32
N VAL A 122 21.85 40.32 -2.26
CA VAL A 122 21.64 39.16 -3.11
C VAL A 122 20.57 39.52 -4.14
N GLY A 123 20.92 39.50 -5.42
CA GLY A 123 19.98 39.71 -6.51
C GLY A 123 19.54 38.37 -7.08
N LEU A 124 18.33 37.92 -6.77
CA LEU A 124 17.71 36.68 -7.29
C LEU A 124 16.23 36.97 -7.57
N GLY A 125 15.87 37.25 -8.83
CA GLY A 125 14.52 37.70 -9.19
C GLY A 125 14.07 39.04 -8.56
N GLY A 126 14.95 39.66 -7.76
CA GLY A 126 14.78 40.86 -6.96
C GLY A 126 15.94 41.02 -5.97
N ASP A 127 16.15 42.23 -5.45
CA ASP A 127 17.27 42.53 -4.54
C ASP A 127 16.85 42.34 -3.08
N THR A 128 17.59 41.51 -2.35
CA THR A 128 17.47 41.34 -0.90
C THR A 128 18.78 41.74 -0.24
N THR A 129 18.74 42.77 0.61
CA THR A 129 19.92 43.23 1.35
C THR A 129 19.86 42.73 2.79
N ILE A 130 20.92 42.04 3.22
CA ILE A 130 21.14 41.63 4.61
C ILE A 130 22.28 42.45 5.21
N ASN A 131 22.19 42.71 6.52
CA ASN A 131 23.30 43.27 7.28
C ASN A 131 24.24 42.14 7.71
N ILE A 132 25.53 42.26 7.41
CA ILE A 132 26.54 41.25 7.76
C ILE A 132 26.73 41.22 9.28
N ASP A 133 26.61 42.37 9.95
CA ASP A 133 26.77 42.51 11.40
C ASP A 133 25.78 41.65 12.20
N ASP A 134 24.61 41.35 11.61
CA ASP A 134 23.59 40.51 12.25
C ASP A 134 24.02 39.04 12.37
N ALA A 135 25.11 38.65 11.68
CA ALA A 135 25.71 37.32 11.81
C ALA A 135 26.60 37.16 13.06
N ASP A 136 27.00 38.24 13.73
CA ASP A 136 27.83 38.22 14.95
C ASP A 136 27.03 37.69 16.14
N GLN A 137 27.04 36.37 16.33
CA GLN A 137 26.27 35.71 17.39
C GLN A 137 26.96 35.78 18.76
N ASP A 138 28.29 35.92 18.78
CA ASP A 138 29.07 35.99 20.01
C ASP A 138 29.25 37.43 20.55
N ALA A 139 28.78 38.42 19.77
CA ALA A 139 28.86 39.85 20.05
C ALA A 139 30.31 40.34 20.24
N SER A 140 31.25 39.73 19.51
CA SER A 140 32.67 40.12 19.53
C SER A 140 32.96 41.40 18.76
N GLY A 141 32.05 41.83 17.88
CA GLY A 141 32.21 42.97 16.99
C GLY A 141 32.86 42.62 15.65
N ASP A 142 33.20 41.35 15.42
CA ASP A 142 33.76 40.82 14.18
C ASP A 142 32.94 39.58 13.76
N VAL A 143 32.63 39.44 12.47
CA VAL A 143 31.89 38.29 11.93
C VAL A 143 32.88 37.27 11.37
N THR A 144 32.84 36.03 11.85
CA THR A 144 33.66 34.93 11.31
C THR A 144 33.06 34.32 10.04
N TYR A 145 33.88 33.60 9.27
CA TYR A 145 33.39 32.87 8.09
C TYR A 145 32.30 31.84 8.45
N SER A 146 32.42 31.15 9.58
CA SER A 146 31.41 30.19 10.04
C SER A 146 30.09 30.84 10.41
N GLU A 147 30.14 31.99 11.08
CA GLU A 147 28.94 32.75 11.48
C GLU A 147 28.21 33.29 10.26
N PHE A 148 28.95 33.90 9.34
CA PHE A 148 28.35 34.39 8.11
C PHE A 148 27.71 33.29 7.27
N VAL A 149 28.36 32.15 7.08
CA VAL A 149 27.78 31.05 6.29
C VAL A 149 26.52 30.52 6.97
N SER A 150 26.51 30.42 8.30
CA SER A 150 25.32 29.98 9.04
C SER A 150 24.18 31.00 8.89
N TYR A 151 24.46 32.28 9.11
CA TYR A 151 23.49 33.35 8.95
C TYR A 151 22.97 33.47 7.51
N PHE A 152 23.83 33.38 6.50
CA PHE A 152 23.44 33.40 5.10
C PHE A 152 22.49 32.26 4.77
N ASN A 153 22.81 31.04 5.22
CA ASN A 153 21.93 29.88 5.03
C ASN A 153 20.59 30.03 5.77
N GLU A 154 20.54 30.72 6.91
CA GLU A 154 19.28 31.02 7.60
C GLU A 154 18.42 32.04 6.84
N GLN A 155 19.05 33.05 6.22
CA GLN A 155 18.32 34.09 5.46
C GLN A 155 17.85 33.61 4.09
N PHE A 156 18.60 32.70 3.45
CA PHE A 156 18.37 32.26 2.07
C PHE A 156 18.04 30.77 1.94
N ASP A 157 17.62 30.09 3.03
CA ASP A 157 17.47 28.64 3.07
C ASP A 157 16.66 28.09 1.89
N ASP A 158 15.59 28.76 1.45
CA ASP A 158 14.76 28.22 0.36
C ASP A 158 15.39 28.37 -1.04
N SER A 159 16.50 29.10 -1.20
CA SER A 159 16.98 29.54 -2.52
C SER A 159 18.47 29.35 -2.78
N ILE A 160 19.34 29.66 -1.81
CA ILE A 160 20.79 29.62 -1.98
C ILE A 160 21.44 28.97 -0.76
N GLN A 161 22.41 28.10 -1.01
CA GLN A 161 23.25 27.51 0.03
C GLN A 161 24.68 28.04 -0.05
N ALA A 162 25.24 28.45 1.07
CA ALA A 162 26.65 28.75 1.27
C ALA A 162 27.37 27.62 2.02
N VAL A 163 28.57 27.27 1.60
CA VAL A 163 29.44 26.29 2.26
C VAL A 163 30.91 26.71 2.23
N LEU A 164 31.67 26.32 3.26
CA LEU A 164 33.11 26.51 3.29
C LEU A 164 33.83 25.32 2.68
N VAL A 165 34.70 25.58 1.71
CA VAL A 165 35.52 24.57 1.04
C VAL A 165 37.00 24.95 1.11
N LYS A 166 37.88 23.96 1.08
CA LYS A 166 39.33 24.17 0.98
C LYS A 166 39.80 23.75 -0.40
N SER A 167 40.35 24.70 -1.15
CA SER A 167 40.89 24.49 -2.49
C SER A 167 42.37 24.88 -2.51
N GLN A 168 43.24 23.91 -2.80
CA GLN A 168 44.70 24.11 -2.92
C GLN A 168 45.35 24.84 -1.73
N GLY A 169 44.83 24.62 -0.51
CA GLY A 169 45.34 25.22 0.73
C GLY A 169 44.71 26.57 1.10
N ALA A 170 43.92 27.19 0.22
CA ALA A 170 43.11 28.36 0.53
C ALA A 170 41.67 27.96 0.88
N MET A 171 41.06 28.66 1.83
CA MET A 171 39.64 28.52 2.13
C MET A 171 38.82 29.37 1.16
N GLN A 172 37.65 28.87 0.76
CA GLN A 172 36.70 29.58 -0.11
C GLN A 172 35.30 29.41 0.46
N VAL A 173 34.45 30.42 0.23
CA VAL A 173 33.00 30.28 0.43
C VAL A 173 32.40 30.02 -0.94
N LEU A 174 31.75 28.87 -1.09
CA LEU A 174 30.99 28.51 -2.28
C LEU A 174 29.52 28.79 -2.01
N PHE A 175 28.88 29.51 -2.93
CA PHE A 175 27.44 29.76 -2.94
C PHE A 175 26.85 29.00 -4.13
N SER A 176 25.81 28.21 -3.90
CA SER A 176 25.09 27.47 -4.92
C SER A 176 23.60 27.76 -4.81
N ALA A 177 22.95 28.01 -5.94
CA ALA A 177 21.49 27.95 -5.99
C ALA A 177 21.03 26.54 -5.62
N LYS A 178 19.88 26.43 -4.95
CA LYS A 178 19.25 25.14 -4.64
C LYS A 178 18.48 24.55 -5.82
N GLU A 179 18.05 25.42 -6.74
CA GLU A 179 17.36 25.04 -7.97
C GLU A 179 18.29 25.20 -9.19
N ASP A 180 18.06 24.39 -10.20
CA ASP A 180 18.69 24.52 -11.51
C ASP A 180 17.97 25.61 -12.36
N GLY A 181 18.55 25.96 -13.51
CA GLY A 181 17.89 26.81 -14.49
C GLY A 181 18.47 28.23 -14.58
N VAL A 182 18.03 28.97 -15.59
CA VAL A 182 18.42 30.38 -15.75
C VAL A 182 17.78 31.29 -14.69
N ASP A 183 16.60 30.93 -14.21
CA ASP A 183 15.87 31.69 -13.18
C ASP A 183 16.52 31.59 -11.79
N SER A 184 17.39 30.59 -11.57
CA SER A 184 18.14 30.43 -10.32
C SER A 184 19.45 31.22 -10.29
N GLN A 185 19.76 31.97 -11.35
CA GLN A 185 20.92 32.85 -11.38
C GLN A 185 20.79 33.97 -10.35
N PHE A 186 21.85 34.17 -9.57
CA PHE A 186 21.91 35.21 -8.55
C PHE A 186 23.22 35.99 -8.62
N THR A 187 23.18 37.23 -8.17
CA THR A 187 24.37 38.06 -7.97
C THR A 187 24.57 38.38 -6.50
N LEU A 188 25.82 38.53 -6.10
CA LEU A 188 26.22 38.95 -4.76
C LEU A 188 26.98 40.27 -4.85
N THR A 189 26.53 41.27 -4.11
CA THR A 189 27.17 42.59 -4.06
C THR A 189 27.28 43.05 -2.62
N ALA A 190 28.51 43.14 -2.10
CA ALA A 190 28.76 43.70 -0.78
C ALA A 190 29.09 45.19 -0.87
N ASN A 191 28.73 45.97 0.15
CA ASN A 191 29.08 47.39 0.20
C ASN A 191 30.56 47.61 0.61
N ALA A 192 31.04 48.85 0.44
CA ALA A 192 32.41 49.22 0.76
C ALA A 192 32.79 49.00 2.24
N ASP A 193 31.83 49.14 3.17
CA ASP A 193 32.07 48.98 4.61
C ASP A 193 32.44 47.54 4.99
N SER A 194 32.08 46.55 4.16
CA SER A 194 32.45 45.14 4.37
C SER A 194 33.93 44.83 4.10
N GLY A 195 34.62 45.67 3.32
CA GLY A 195 35.95 45.34 2.80
C GLY A 195 35.97 44.22 1.74
N LEU A 196 34.81 43.70 1.32
CA LEU A 196 34.66 42.54 0.44
C LEU A 196 33.99 42.85 -0.91
N GLU A 197 33.64 44.12 -1.15
CA GLU A 197 32.99 44.60 -2.37
C GLU A 197 33.62 44.01 -3.64
N SER A 198 34.95 44.11 -3.78
CA SER A 198 35.66 43.61 -4.95
C SER A 198 35.62 42.09 -5.10
N GLN A 199 35.57 41.33 -4.01
CA GLN A 199 35.52 39.86 -4.05
C GLN A 199 34.14 39.38 -4.48
N PHE A 200 33.08 39.94 -3.91
CA PHE A 200 31.70 39.59 -4.27
C PHE A 200 31.35 40.06 -5.69
N GLN A 201 31.79 41.25 -6.10
CA GLN A 201 31.61 41.70 -7.48
C GLN A 201 32.35 40.77 -8.46
N ASN A 202 33.60 40.40 -8.17
CA ASN A 202 34.34 39.49 -9.03
C ASN A 202 33.67 38.12 -9.15
N ALA A 203 33.14 37.59 -8.04
CA ALA A 203 32.40 36.33 -8.04
C ALA A 203 31.17 36.41 -8.95
N SER A 204 30.39 37.49 -8.86
CA SER A 204 29.22 37.70 -9.72
C SER A 204 29.57 37.88 -11.19
N ASP A 205 30.68 38.59 -11.48
CA ASP A 205 31.16 38.79 -12.87
C ASP A 205 31.77 37.52 -13.48
N ASN A 206 32.27 36.60 -12.64
CA ASN A 206 32.99 35.38 -13.03
C ASN A 206 32.46 34.17 -12.24
N PRO A 207 31.21 33.75 -12.49
CA PRO A 207 30.63 32.60 -11.81
C PRO A 207 31.43 31.32 -12.10
N LEU A 208 31.47 30.40 -11.12
CA LEU A 208 32.05 29.07 -11.33
C LEU A 208 31.18 28.24 -12.28
N GLN A 209 29.87 28.38 -12.16
CA GLN A 209 28.89 27.75 -13.02
C GLN A 209 27.72 28.70 -13.23
N THR A 210 27.33 28.93 -14.48
CA THR A 210 26.15 29.72 -14.82
C THR A 210 24.92 28.83 -14.77
N GLY A 211 23.86 29.27 -14.10
CA GLY A 211 22.60 28.54 -14.10
C GLY A 211 22.03 28.47 -15.51
N LYS A 212 21.63 27.29 -15.96
CA LYS A 212 21.15 27.04 -17.33
C LYS A 212 19.93 26.14 -17.28
N ASP A 213 19.02 26.35 -18.22
CA ASP A 213 17.88 25.46 -18.42
C ASP A 213 18.30 24.22 -19.20
N ALA A 214 17.62 23.11 -18.96
CA ALA A 214 17.69 21.94 -19.80
C ALA A 214 17.01 22.22 -21.15
N ILE A 215 17.59 21.66 -22.22
CA ILE A 215 17.04 21.78 -23.57
C ILE A 215 17.05 20.41 -24.24
N ILE A 216 15.89 19.99 -24.71
CA ILE A 216 15.70 18.79 -25.53
C ILE A 216 15.11 19.15 -26.88
N ALA A 217 15.29 18.27 -27.87
CA ALA A 217 14.58 18.33 -29.14
C ALA A 217 13.81 17.03 -29.40
N ILE A 218 12.52 17.14 -29.74
CA ILE A 218 11.62 16.03 -30.07
C ILE A 218 11.54 15.87 -31.59
N GLY A 219 11.66 14.63 -32.08
CA GLY A 219 11.69 14.30 -33.51
C GLY A 219 13.11 14.33 -34.08
N GLY A 220 14.11 14.12 -33.23
CA GLY A 220 15.53 14.17 -33.56
C GLY A 220 16.18 15.53 -33.30
N LYS A 221 17.44 15.66 -33.71
CA LYS A 221 18.31 16.80 -33.35
C LYS A 221 17.77 18.18 -33.75
N ASP A 222 17.19 18.28 -34.95
CA ASP A 222 16.61 19.53 -35.50
C ASP A 222 15.09 19.61 -35.27
N GLY A 223 14.59 18.81 -34.32
CA GLY A 223 13.18 18.71 -33.98
C GLY A 223 12.63 19.89 -33.18
N LEU A 224 11.46 19.69 -32.57
CA LEU A 224 10.81 20.69 -31.72
C LEU A 224 11.59 20.83 -30.42
N GLU A 225 12.09 22.04 -30.15
CA GLU A 225 12.82 22.32 -28.91
C GLU A 225 11.87 22.57 -27.74
N LEU A 226 12.17 21.93 -26.61
CA LEU A 226 11.55 22.20 -25.33
C LEU A 226 12.63 22.61 -24.32
N THR A 227 12.26 23.52 -23.43
CA THR A 227 13.14 24.06 -22.39
C THR A 227 12.49 23.85 -21.04
N ASN A 228 13.28 23.43 -20.05
CA ASN A 228 12.82 23.31 -18.67
C ASN A 228 13.91 23.76 -17.69
N ASN A 229 13.50 24.30 -16.54
CA ASN A 229 14.43 24.76 -15.52
C ASN A 229 15.15 23.60 -14.80
N THR A 230 14.56 22.40 -14.78
CA THR A 230 15.16 21.19 -14.20
C THR A 230 15.55 20.18 -15.27
N ASN A 231 16.33 19.17 -14.86
CA ASN A 231 16.65 18.02 -15.71
C ASN A 231 15.50 17.01 -15.86
N THR A 232 14.32 17.27 -15.30
CA THR A 232 13.15 16.40 -15.43
C THR A 232 12.05 17.13 -16.17
N PHE A 233 11.72 16.67 -17.37
CA PHE A 233 10.56 17.14 -18.14
C PHE A 233 9.36 16.33 -17.70
N GLU A 234 8.56 16.92 -16.81
CA GLU A 234 7.32 16.31 -16.31
C GLU A 234 6.20 16.46 -17.34
N ASP A 235 5.35 15.43 -17.46
CA ASP A 235 4.15 15.41 -18.31
C ASP A 235 4.40 15.94 -19.75
N ILE A 236 5.54 15.57 -20.34
CA ILE A 236 5.87 15.95 -21.74
C ILE A 236 4.83 15.41 -22.72
N VAL A 237 4.32 14.24 -22.39
CA VAL A 237 3.12 13.57 -22.87
C VAL A 237 2.36 13.19 -21.61
N GLN A 238 1.04 13.14 -21.66
CA GLN A 238 0.22 12.86 -20.48
C GLN A 238 0.68 11.59 -19.76
N GLY A 239 1.07 11.72 -18.49
CA GLY A 239 1.50 10.60 -17.65
C GLY A 239 2.92 10.12 -17.92
N VAL A 240 3.75 10.88 -18.65
CA VAL A 240 5.14 10.50 -18.95
C VAL A 240 6.13 11.61 -18.62
N ASP A 241 7.10 11.24 -17.78
CA ASP A 241 8.19 12.09 -17.37
C ASP A 241 9.51 11.60 -17.99
N ILE A 242 10.34 12.54 -18.41
CA ILE A 242 11.68 12.26 -18.95
C ILE A 242 12.72 12.97 -18.09
N THR A 243 13.58 12.18 -17.44
CA THR A 243 14.73 12.70 -16.71
C THR A 243 16.00 12.59 -17.55
N LEU A 244 16.69 13.70 -17.71
CA LEU A 244 17.93 13.80 -18.47
C LEU A 244 19.13 13.40 -17.61
N LYS A 245 20.07 12.68 -18.21
CA LYS A 245 21.30 12.22 -17.55
C LYS A 245 22.55 12.78 -18.20
N LYS A 246 22.54 12.93 -19.52
CA LYS A 246 23.72 13.29 -20.30
C LYS A 246 23.35 14.02 -21.59
N VAL A 247 24.17 14.98 -21.97
CA VAL A 247 24.07 15.68 -23.26
C VAL A 247 24.56 14.77 -24.40
N ASN A 248 23.79 14.73 -25.48
CA ASN A 248 24.20 14.06 -26.72
C ASN A 248 25.32 14.84 -27.41
N GLN A 249 26.30 14.12 -27.97
CA GLN A 249 27.29 14.70 -28.87
C GLN A 249 26.74 14.85 -30.28
N GLU A 250 27.39 15.69 -31.08
CA GLU A 250 27.03 15.95 -32.48
C GLU A 250 26.96 14.68 -33.35
N SER A 251 27.73 13.65 -33.00
CA SER A 251 27.75 12.35 -33.69
C SER A 251 26.76 11.33 -33.16
N ASP A 252 26.10 11.62 -32.04
CA ASP A 252 25.20 10.68 -31.37
C ASP A 252 23.82 10.76 -32.02
N ASP A 253 23.18 9.60 -32.17
CA ASP A 253 21.78 9.52 -32.58
C ASP A 253 20.86 9.92 -31.41
N ALA A 254 19.65 10.37 -31.74
CA ALA A 254 18.61 10.64 -30.74
C ALA A 254 18.16 9.33 -30.06
N THR A 255 17.75 9.41 -28.80
CA THR A 255 17.17 8.27 -28.10
C THR A 255 15.72 8.11 -28.52
N ASN A 256 15.41 6.99 -29.17
CA ASN A 256 14.04 6.61 -29.47
C ASN A 256 13.37 6.11 -28.18
N VAL A 257 12.24 6.70 -27.83
CA VAL A 257 11.42 6.31 -26.68
C VAL A 257 10.06 5.87 -27.19
N THR A 258 9.68 4.66 -26.81
CA THR A 258 8.36 4.11 -27.07
C THR A 258 7.67 3.81 -25.75
N VAL A 259 6.48 4.36 -25.58
CA VAL A 259 5.51 3.97 -24.56
C VAL A 259 4.33 3.37 -25.31
N ALA A 260 4.02 2.10 -25.04
CA ALA A 260 2.96 1.38 -25.73
C ALA A 260 2.27 0.39 -24.79
N GLU A 261 1.01 0.10 -25.08
CA GLU A 261 0.26 -0.94 -24.40
C GLU A 261 1.00 -2.29 -24.48
N ASP A 262 1.17 -2.91 -23.31
CA ASP A 262 1.70 -4.26 -23.16
C ASP A 262 0.53 -5.23 -22.94
N ILE A 263 0.03 -5.77 -24.05
CA ILE A 263 -1.04 -6.79 -24.04
C ILE A 263 -0.59 -8.03 -23.25
N GLY A 264 0.70 -8.36 -23.30
CA GLY A 264 1.30 -9.47 -22.55
C GLY A 264 1.12 -9.30 -21.04
N ALA A 265 1.55 -8.15 -20.53
CA ALA A 265 1.42 -7.78 -19.12
C ALA A 265 -0.05 -7.59 -18.71
N THR A 266 -0.89 -7.03 -19.59
CA THR A 266 -2.34 -6.90 -19.36
C THR A 266 -3.01 -8.24 -19.15
N MET A 267 -2.71 -9.23 -20.01
CA MET A 267 -3.21 -10.60 -19.83
C MET A 267 -2.72 -11.23 -18.52
N ASP A 268 -1.46 -10.99 -18.13
CA ASP A 268 -0.91 -11.52 -16.89
C ASP A 268 -1.60 -10.92 -15.66
N ALA A 269 -1.93 -9.62 -15.71
CA ALA A 269 -2.71 -8.94 -14.69
C ALA A 269 -4.14 -9.52 -14.57
N ILE A 270 -4.82 -9.73 -15.70
CA ILE A 270 -6.14 -10.38 -15.74
C ILE A 270 -6.07 -11.84 -15.27
N GLN A 271 -5.02 -12.57 -15.62
CA GLN A 271 -4.80 -13.94 -15.18
C GLN A 271 -4.60 -14.03 -13.65
N ALA A 272 -3.96 -13.03 -13.04
CA ALA A 272 -3.83 -12.92 -11.60
C ALA A 272 -5.20 -12.72 -10.93
N PHE A 273 -6.06 -11.86 -11.48
CA PHE A 273 -7.43 -11.71 -11.02
C PHE A 273 -8.24 -13.02 -11.15
N ILE A 274 -8.19 -13.68 -12.32
CA ILE A 274 -8.85 -14.97 -12.58
C ILE A 274 -8.43 -16.01 -11.55
N THR A 275 -7.16 -16.00 -11.14
CA THR A 275 -6.62 -16.91 -10.13
C THR A 275 -7.27 -16.69 -8.76
N GLU A 276 -7.40 -15.44 -8.30
CA GLU A 276 -8.06 -15.14 -7.03
C GLU A 276 -9.57 -15.40 -7.09
N TYR A 277 -10.22 -15.11 -8.21
CA TYR A 277 -11.62 -15.49 -8.44
C TYR A 277 -11.84 -17.00 -8.31
N ASN A 278 -11.02 -17.80 -9.00
CA ASN A 278 -11.12 -19.26 -8.99
C ASN A 278 -10.82 -19.84 -7.60
N LYS A 279 -9.91 -19.24 -6.83
CA LYS A 279 -9.65 -19.61 -5.43
C LYS A 279 -10.87 -19.34 -4.55
N ALA A 280 -11.47 -18.15 -4.65
CA ALA A 280 -12.65 -17.80 -3.90
C ALA A 280 -13.82 -18.73 -4.20
N LEU A 281 -14.07 -19.00 -5.49
CA LEU A 281 -15.11 -19.93 -5.93
C LEU A 281 -14.86 -21.36 -5.43
N THR A 282 -13.61 -21.84 -5.48
CA THR A 282 -13.26 -23.17 -4.99
C THR A 282 -13.49 -23.31 -3.48
N GLU A 283 -13.13 -22.30 -2.70
CA GLU A 283 -13.34 -22.33 -1.25
C GLU A 283 -14.83 -22.29 -0.90
N ILE A 284 -15.61 -21.45 -1.57
CA ILE A 284 -17.07 -21.37 -1.41
C ILE A 284 -17.74 -22.70 -1.77
N ALA A 285 -17.37 -23.29 -2.92
CA ALA A 285 -17.93 -24.57 -3.37
C ALA A 285 -17.64 -25.69 -2.36
N LYS A 286 -16.39 -25.79 -1.89
CA LYS A 286 -15.98 -26.77 -0.87
C LYS A 286 -16.79 -26.64 0.43
N LEU A 287 -17.06 -25.41 0.87
CA LEU A 287 -17.80 -25.17 2.11
C LEU A 287 -19.32 -25.37 1.96
N THR A 288 -19.86 -25.28 0.74
CA THR A 288 -21.30 -25.38 0.45
C THR A 288 -21.74 -26.70 -0.19
N GLN A 289 -20.80 -27.58 -0.54
CA GLN A 289 -21.10 -28.86 -1.20
C GLN A 289 -22.10 -29.72 -0.41
N THR A 290 -23.04 -30.35 -1.12
CA THR A 290 -24.13 -31.13 -0.49
C THR A 290 -23.65 -32.47 0.09
N GLY A 291 -22.47 -32.94 -0.30
CA GLY A 291 -21.92 -34.26 0.02
C GLY A 291 -22.52 -35.38 -0.83
N ASN A 292 -21.79 -36.49 -0.94
CA ASN A 292 -22.21 -37.75 -1.58
C ASN A 292 -21.56 -38.94 -0.82
N GLU A 293 -21.57 -40.15 -1.39
CA GLU A 293 -20.97 -41.33 -0.73
C GLU A 293 -19.46 -41.20 -0.50
N ASP A 294 -18.77 -40.45 -1.37
CA ASP A 294 -17.31 -40.27 -1.36
C ASP A 294 -16.87 -38.92 -0.77
N GLU A 295 -17.77 -37.94 -0.69
CA GLU A 295 -17.47 -36.56 -0.25
C GLU A 295 -18.33 -36.13 0.93
N SER A 296 -17.66 -35.63 1.97
CA SER A 296 -18.34 -35.09 3.15
C SER A 296 -19.10 -33.80 2.81
N ARG A 297 -20.30 -33.68 3.36
CA ARG A 297 -21.12 -32.46 3.25
C ARG A 297 -20.38 -31.24 3.83
N GLY A 298 -20.39 -30.14 3.08
CA GLY A 298 -19.80 -28.88 3.50
C GLY A 298 -20.51 -28.30 4.73
N ILE A 299 -19.74 -27.66 5.62
CA ILE A 299 -20.26 -27.09 6.87
C ILE A 299 -21.28 -25.96 6.64
N LEU A 300 -21.21 -25.28 5.49
CA LEU A 300 -22.12 -24.22 5.04
C LEU A 300 -23.11 -24.69 3.97
N ALA A 301 -23.29 -26.00 3.77
CA ALA A 301 -24.20 -26.53 2.74
C ALA A 301 -25.69 -26.23 2.95
N SER A 302 -26.07 -25.71 4.12
CA SER A 302 -27.42 -25.17 4.37
C SER A 302 -27.47 -23.64 4.39
N ASP A 303 -26.33 -22.97 4.16
CA ASP A 303 -26.26 -21.52 4.27
C ASP A 303 -26.70 -20.86 2.96
N ASN A 304 -27.81 -20.13 3.03
CA ASN A 304 -28.38 -19.46 1.86
C ASN A 304 -27.62 -18.18 1.51
N THR A 305 -26.94 -17.55 2.47
CA THR A 305 -26.15 -16.34 2.22
C THR A 305 -24.96 -16.68 1.34
N ILE A 306 -24.22 -17.74 1.68
CA ILE A 306 -23.03 -18.14 0.92
C ILE A 306 -23.39 -18.61 -0.49
N ARG A 307 -24.47 -19.38 -0.65
CA ARG A 307 -24.99 -19.75 -1.98
C ARG A 307 -25.47 -18.56 -2.80
N SER A 308 -26.03 -17.54 -2.14
CA SER A 308 -26.42 -16.31 -2.81
C SER A 308 -25.20 -15.54 -3.33
N ILE A 309 -24.08 -15.53 -2.60
CA ILE A 309 -22.83 -14.92 -3.06
C ILE A 309 -22.31 -15.64 -4.30
N GLU A 310 -22.23 -16.98 -4.26
CA GLU A 310 -21.81 -17.82 -5.38
C GLU A 310 -22.64 -17.55 -6.64
N SER A 311 -23.98 -17.53 -6.51
CA SER A 311 -24.89 -17.26 -7.63
C SER A 311 -24.71 -15.86 -8.21
N GLN A 312 -24.37 -14.87 -7.39
CA GLN A 312 -24.19 -13.49 -7.82
C GLN A 312 -22.86 -13.29 -8.51
N LEU A 313 -21.77 -13.84 -7.96
CA LEU A 313 -20.48 -13.87 -8.63
C LEU A 313 -20.60 -14.54 -10.01
N GLY A 314 -21.31 -15.67 -10.07
CA GLY A 314 -21.62 -16.35 -11.32
C GLY A 314 -22.47 -15.50 -12.28
N SER A 315 -23.36 -14.66 -11.76
CA SER A 315 -24.16 -13.75 -12.60
C SER A 315 -23.32 -12.61 -13.17
N LEU A 316 -22.39 -12.06 -12.39
CA LEU A 316 -21.51 -10.97 -12.83
C LEU A 316 -20.60 -11.42 -13.97
N ILE A 317 -19.93 -12.57 -13.84
CA ILE A 317 -19.05 -13.07 -14.90
C ILE A 317 -19.80 -13.45 -16.20
N ARG A 318 -21.12 -13.65 -16.13
CA ARG A 318 -21.98 -13.95 -17.30
C ARG A 318 -22.72 -12.71 -17.81
N ALA A 319 -22.55 -11.57 -17.15
CA ALA A 319 -23.13 -10.30 -17.56
C ALA A 319 -22.43 -9.76 -18.81
N GLU A 320 -23.00 -8.68 -19.32
CA GLU A 320 -22.50 -7.92 -20.45
C GLU A 320 -21.96 -6.59 -19.93
N TYR A 321 -20.78 -6.21 -20.38
CA TYR A 321 -20.04 -5.01 -19.98
C TYR A 321 -19.66 -4.27 -21.25
N GLU A 322 -20.06 -3.00 -21.38
CA GLU A 322 -19.88 -2.22 -22.61
C GLU A 322 -20.31 -2.97 -23.89
N GLY A 323 -21.44 -3.66 -23.82
CA GLY A 323 -21.99 -4.41 -24.97
C GLY A 323 -21.28 -5.74 -25.28
N SER A 324 -20.30 -6.13 -24.47
CA SER A 324 -19.44 -7.30 -24.70
C SER A 324 -19.52 -8.31 -23.55
N ARG A 325 -19.35 -9.60 -23.84
CA ARG A 325 -19.34 -10.67 -22.83
C ARG A 325 -17.95 -11.24 -22.65
N LEU A 326 -17.61 -11.71 -21.45
CA LEU A 326 -16.26 -12.21 -21.14
C LEU A 326 -15.74 -13.31 -22.09
N PHE A 327 -16.62 -14.20 -22.59
CA PHE A 327 -16.20 -15.22 -23.56
C PHE A 327 -15.80 -14.65 -24.92
N GLU A 328 -16.31 -13.47 -25.29
CA GLU A 328 -15.93 -12.77 -26.52
C GLU A 328 -14.49 -12.24 -26.41
N LEU A 329 -14.05 -11.92 -25.18
CA LEU A 329 -12.67 -11.54 -24.86
C LEU A 329 -11.75 -12.76 -24.67
N GLY A 330 -12.20 -13.98 -24.94
CA GLY A 330 -11.42 -15.19 -24.68
C GLY A 330 -11.35 -15.61 -23.21
N ILE A 331 -12.20 -15.07 -22.33
CA ILE A 331 -12.35 -15.56 -20.95
C ILE A 331 -13.46 -16.60 -20.93
N GLU A 332 -13.08 -17.87 -20.93
CA GLU A 332 -14.02 -18.98 -20.89
C GLU A 332 -14.53 -19.23 -19.47
N ILE A 333 -15.78 -19.70 -19.39
CA ILE A 333 -16.46 -20.01 -18.13
C ILE A 333 -16.86 -21.48 -18.16
N ASP A 334 -16.32 -22.28 -17.23
CA ASP A 334 -16.68 -23.69 -17.14
C ASP A 334 -18.05 -23.92 -16.45
N ARG A 335 -18.50 -25.18 -16.40
CA ARG A 335 -19.78 -25.54 -15.76
C ARG A 335 -19.82 -25.27 -14.26
N SER A 336 -18.65 -25.21 -13.61
CA SER A 336 -18.52 -24.86 -12.20
C SER A 336 -18.46 -23.35 -11.97
N GLY A 337 -18.38 -22.55 -13.04
CA GLY A 337 -18.24 -21.10 -12.99
C GLY A 337 -16.79 -20.62 -12.93
N LYS A 338 -15.79 -21.52 -13.02
CA LYS A 338 -14.38 -21.12 -13.04
C LYS A 338 -14.01 -20.48 -14.38
N LEU A 339 -13.07 -19.54 -14.30
CA LEU A 339 -12.59 -18.76 -15.43
C LEU A 339 -11.26 -19.30 -15.96
N THR A 340 -11.09 -19.30 -17.28
CA THR A 340 -9.80 -19.57 -17.95
C THR A 340 -9.58 -18.52 -19.05
N LEU A 341 -8.34 -18.07 -19.22
CA LEU A 341 -7.98 -17.07 -20.23
C LEU A 341 -7.33 -17.73 -21.44
N GLU A 342 -7.99 -17.62 -22.60
CA GLU A 342 -7.42 -18.00 -23.90
C GLU A 342 -6.67 -16.82 -24.51
N ARG A 343 -5.35 -16.80 -24.29
CA ARG A 343 -4.47 -15.67 -24.65
C ARG A 343 -4.60 -15.24 -26.12
N SER A 344 -4.67 -16.20 -27.04
CA SER A 344 -4.76 -15.89 -28.48
C SER A 344 -6.05 -15.14 -28.87
N THR A 345 -7.17 -15.46 -28.21
CA THR A 345 -8.45 -14.77 -28.44
C THR A 345 -8.46 -13.40 -27.76
N PHE A 346 -7.86 -13.30 -26.57
CA PHE A 346 -7.72 -12.02 -25.88
C PHE A 346 -6.86 -11.04 -26.68
N GLU A 347 -5.70 -11.47 -27.18
CA GLU A 347 -4.81 -10.65 -28.02
C GLU A 347 -5.49 -10.15 -29.30
N GLU A 348 -6.35 -10.96 -29.93
CA GLU A 348 -7.09 -10.55 -31.13
C GLU A 348 -8.16 -9.49 -30.78
N THR A 349 -8.90 -9.69 -29.70
CA THR A 349 -10.05 -8.86 -29.35
C THR A 349 -9.69 -7.55 -28.63
N SER A 350 -8.57 -7.50 -27.91
CA SER A 350 -8.10 -6.30 -27.22
C SER A 350 -7.80 -5.13 -28.18
N SER A 351 -7.56 -5.42 -29.47
CA SER A 351 -7.36 -4.38 -30.49
C SER A 351 -8.65 -3.69 -30.94
N THR A 352 -9.82 -4.26 -30.62
CA THR A 352 -11.13 -3.80 -31.12
C THR A 352 -12.09 -3.37 -30.03
N LEU A 353 -11.87 -3.83 -28.80
CA LEU A 353 -12.72 -3.59 -27.64
C LEU A 353 -12.00 -2.69 -26.64
N ASP A 354 -12.76 -1.85 -25.95
CA ASP A 354 -12.26 -1.03 -24.86
C ASP A 354 -12.13 -1.90 -23.59
N ILE A 355 -10.96 -2.53 -23.42
CA ILE A 355 -10.65 -3.40 -22.28
C ILE A 355 -10.79 -2.62 -20.97
N GLU A 356 -10.35 -1.37 -20.95
CA GLU A 356 -10.37 -0.54 -19.75
C GLU A 356 -11.81 -0.33 -19.26
N GLN A 357 -12.72 0.07 -20.16
CA GLN A 357 -14.12 0.26 -19.79
C GLN A 357 -14.84 -1.05 -19.44
N ILE A 358 -14.55 -2.15 -20.16
CA ILE A 358 -15.15 -3.46 -19.89
C ILE A 358 -14.80 -3.95 -18.48
N PHE A 359 -13.56 -3.78 -18.05
CA PHE A 359 -13.08 -4.30 -16.77
C PHE A 359 -13.16 -3.28 -15.63
N ALA A 360 -12.60 -2.09 -15.78
CA ALA A 360 -12.47 -1.08 -14.74
C ALA A 360 -13.35 0.16 -14.92
N GLY A 361 -14.15 0.25 -15.99
CA GLY A 361 -15.15 1.30 -16.15
C GLY A 361 -16.13 1.36 -14.97
N GLU A 362 -16.89 2.46 -14.85
CA GLU A 362 -17.84 2.68 -13.74
C GLU A 362 -18.88 1.53 -13.63
N GLN A 363 -19.26 0.95 -14.76
CA GLN A 363 -20.13 -0.24 -14.83
C GLN A 363 -19.38 -1.52 -15.23
N GLY A 364 -18.06 -1.48 -15.25
CA GLY A 364 -17.20 -2.60 -15.61
C GLY A 364 -17.27 -3.78 -14.64
N LEU A 365 -16.63 -4.89 -15.02
CA LEU A 365 -16.62 -6.13 -14.24
C LEU A 365 -16.09 -5.93 -12.82
N PHE A 366 -14.92 -5.29 -12.66
CA PHE A 366 -14.25 -5.11 -11.37
C PHE A 366 -15.06 -4.21 -10.45
N SER A 367 -15.51 -3.06 -10.95
CA SER A 367 -16.41 -2.14 -10.24
C SER A 367 -17.70 -2.84 -9.79
N SER A 368 -18.28 -3.68 -10.66
CA SER A 368 -19.49 -4.46 -10.34
C SER A 368 -19.25 -5.54 -9.29
N ILE A 369 -18.07 -6.17 -9.29
CA ILE A 369 -17.66 -7.14 -8.28
C ILE A 369 -17.48 -6.45 -6.94
N GLU A 370 -16.74 -5.34 -6.88
CA GLU A 370 -16.52 -4.57 -5.65
C GLU A 370 -17.83 -4.09 -5.05
N ALA A 371 -18.67 -3.41 -5.84
CA ALA A 371 -19.97 -2.94 -5.40
C ALA A 371 -20.85 -4.09 -4.86
N ARG A 372 -20.69 -5.30 -5.40
CA ARG A 372 -21.43 -6.46 -4.92
C ARG A 372 -20.83 -7.07 -3.65
N LEU A 373 -19.51 -7.13 -3.56
CA LEU A 373 -18.79 -7.71 -2.43
C LEU A 373 -18.88 -6.81 -1.19
N ASP A 374 -18.90 -5.49 -1.36
CA ASP A 374 -19.06 -4.51 -0.28
C ASP A 374 -20.30 -4.81 0.59
N ILE A 375 -21.44 -5.15 -0.02
CA ILE A 375 -22.69 -5.54 0.68
C ILE A 375 -22.49 -6.72 1.65
N TYR A 376 -21.51 -7.59 1.38
CA TYR A 376 -21.20 -8.76 2.19
C TYR A 376 -20.05 -8.53 3.16
N LEU A 377 -19.01 -7.84 2.70
CA LEU A 377 -17.71 -7.73 3.37
C LEU A 377 -17.61 -6.52 4.30
N ASP A 378 -18.47 -5.51 4.11
CA ASP A 378 -18.47 -4.30 4.92
C ASP A 378 -18.37 -4.64 6.41
N SER A 379 -17.44 -3.94 7.05
CA SER A 379 -17.00 -4.25 8.41
C SER A 379 -18.09 -4.03 9.45
N SER A 380 -19.03 -3.10 9.19
CA SER A 380 -20.00 -2.61 10.17
C SER A 380 -21.42 -3.12 9.91
N ASN A 381 -21.83 -3.19 8.65
CA ASN A 381 -23.18 -3.49 8.19
C ASN A 381 -23.23 -4.67 7.20
N GLY A 382 -22.07 -5.18 6.77
CA GLY A 382 -21.97 -6.29 5.83
C GLY A 382 -22.70 -7.55 6.32
N THR A 383 -23.32 -8.27 5.37
CA THR A 383 -24.14 -9.44 5.68
C THR A 383 -23.34 -10.55 6.39
N LEU A 384 -22.05 -10.73 6.04
CA LEU A 384 -21.20 -11.74 6.69
C LEU A 384 -20.82 -11.31 8.12
N SER A 385 -20.53 -10.03 8.33
CA SER A 385 -20.23 -9.47 9.65
C SER A 385 -21.42 -9.66 10.62
N ARG A 386 -22.64 -9.36 10.18
CA ARG A 386 -23.88 -9.62 10.96
C ARG A 386 -24.11 -11.10 11.26
N ARG A 387 -23.74 -11.98 10.33
CA ARG A 387 -23.87 -13.43 10.53
C ARG A 387 -22.87 -13.93 11.57
N LEU A 388 -21.63 -13.43 11.54
CA LEU A 388 -20.62 -13.72 12.57
C LEU A 388 -21.09 -13.25 13.95
N GLU A 389 -21.66 -12.05 14.05
CA GLU A 389 -22.24 -11.53 15.30
C GLU A 389 -23.39 -12.42 15.81
N THR A 390 -24.25 -12.92 14.91
CA THR A 390 -25.33 -13.84 15.28
C THR A 390 -24.77 -15.16 15.85
N LEU A 391 -23.75 -15.72 15.21
CA LEU A 391 -23.09 -16.94 15.67
C LEU A 391 -22.37 -16.74 17.01
N ASP A 392 -21.74 -15.58 17.21
CA ASP A 392 -21.08 -15.25 18.47
C ASP A 392 -22.09 -15.10 19.63
N ASN A 393 -23.22 -14.44 19.37
CA ASN A 393 -24.33 -14.37 20.33
C ASN A 393 -24.96 -15.75 20.62
N GLU A 394 -25.05 -16.63 19.61
CA GLU A 394 -25.47 -18.02 19.81
C GLU A 394 -24.46 -18.82 20.63
N LYS A 395 -23.16 -18.61 20.40
CA LYS A 395 -22.08 -19.23 21.15
C LYS A 395 -22.16 -18.83 22.63
N SER A 396 -22.22 -17.53 22.92
CA SER A 396 -22.36 -17.01 24.29
C SER A 396 -23.56 -17.61 25.02
N ARG A 397 -24.72 -17.74 24.36
CA ARG A 397 -25.90 -18.40 24.96
C ARG A 397 -25.71 -19.89 25.24
N VAL A 398 -24.89 -20.59 24.45
CA VAL A 398 -24.57 -22.00 24.68
C VAL A 398 -23.56 -22.15 25.81
N ASP A 399 -22.58 -21.24 25.89
CA ASP A 399 -21.60 -21.18 26.97
C ASP A 399 -22.31 -20.91 28.31
N ASP A 400 -23.21 -19.93 28.38
CA ASP A 400 -24.04 -19.67 29.57
C ASP A 400 -24.87 -20.90 29.99
N ALA A 401 -25.36 -21.67 29.01
CA ALA A 401 -26.13 -22.89 29.27
C ALA A 401 -25.25 -24.04 29.79
N LEU A 402 -23.98 -24.10 29.38
CA LEU A 402 -22.99 -25.05 29.91
C LEU A 402 -22.62 -24.69 31.35
N ASP A 403 -22.42 -23.42 31.67
CA ASP A 403 -22.14 -22.95 33.04
C ASP A 403 -23.32 -23.25 33.99
N SER A 404 -24.55 -23.03 33.50
CA SER A 404 -25.76 -23.41 34.23
C SER A 404 -25.85 -24.93 34.44
N LEU A 405 -25.45 -25.72 33.44
CA LEU A 405 -25.42 -27.18 33.54
C LEU A 405 -24.37 -27.67 34.55
N GLU A 406 -23.22 -27.02 34.62
CA GLU A 406 -22.20 -27.29 35.64
C GLU A 406 -22.71 -26.99 37.05
N THR A 407 -23.40 -25.86 37.24
CA THR A 407 -24.04 -25.54 38.53
C THR A 407 -25.07 -26.60 38.93
N ARG A 408 -25.84 -27.11 37.95
CA ARG A 408 -26.82 -28.18 38.15
C ARG A 408 -26.14 -29.51 38.51
N TYR A 409 -25.02 -29.83 37.87
CA TYR A 409 -24.19 -30.98 38.21
C TYR A 409 -23.73 -30.93 39.67
N GLN A 410 -23.19 -29.80 40.12
CA GLN A 410 -22.75 -29.63 41.51
C GLN A 410 -23.88 -29.83 42.51
N THR A 411 -25.08 -29.33 42.16
CA THR A 411 -26.28 -29.52 42.99
C THR A 411 -26.67 -31.00 43.09
N TYR A 412 -26.68 -31.72 41.97
CA TYR A 412 -26.98 -33.15 41.94
C TYR A 412 -25.92 -33.99 42.65
N TYR A 413 -24.64 -33.68 42.42
CA TYR A 413 -23.52 -34.31 43.10
C TYR A 413 -23.66 -34.18 44.62
N ASN A 414 -23.84 -32.96 45.15
CA ASN A 414 -23.98 -32.74 46.58
C ASN A 414 -25.19 -33.46 47.18
N ARG A 415 -26.32 -33.47 46.46
CA ARG A 415 -27.51 -34.20 46.87
C ARG A 415 -27.24 -35.70 46.94
N TYR A 416 -26.69 -36.29 45.89
CA TYR A 416 -26.39 -37.73 45.85
C TYR A 416 -25.33 -38.11 46.87
N LEU A 417 -24.30 -37.29 47.06
CA LEU A 417 -23.27 -37.50 48.08
C LEU A 417 -23.91 -37.58 49.46
N SER A 418 -24.78 -36.61 49.81
CA SER A 418 -25.51 -36.63 51.09
C SER A 418 -26.35 -37.90 51.25
N GLN A 419 -27.09 -38.31 50.20
CA GLN A 419 -27.92 -39.51 50.23
C GLN A 419 -27.10 -40.79 50.41
N PHE A 420 -25.97 -40.95 49.69
CA PHE A 420 -25.11 -42.13 49.80
C PHE A 420 -24.33 -42.16 51.12
N THR A 421 -23.91 -41.01 51.65
CA THR A 421 -23.31 -40.93 53.00
C THR A 421 -24.31 -41.32 54.09
N GLN A 422 -25.56 -40.84 54.00
CA GLN A 422 -26.63 -41.24 54.93
C GLN A 422 -26.94 -42.75 54.83
N LEU A 423 -26.95 -43.31 53.62
CA LEU A 423 -27.13 -44.74 53.40
C LEU A 423 -26.00 -45.55 54.06
N ASN A 424 -24.74 -45.12 53.92
CA ASN A 424 -23.61 -45.77 54.59
C ASN A 424 -23.73 -45.70 56.12
N ALA A 425 -24.21 -44.57 56.67
CA ALA A 425 -24.44 -44.43 58.11
C ALA A 425 -25.55 -45.38 58.60
N LEU A 426 -26.65 -45.48 57.86
CA LEU A 426 -27.75 -46.41 58.15
C LEU A 426 -27.30 -47.87 58.06
N ASP A 427 -26.52 -48.22 57.04
CA ASP A 427 -25.95 -49.57 56.88
C ASP A 427 -25.01 -49.93 58.04
N SER A 428 -24.23 -48.96 58.54
CA SER A 428 -23.39 -49.13 59.73
C SER A 428 -24.23 -49.33 61.01
N GLU A 429 -25.32 -48.59 61.17
CA GLU A 429 -26.24 -48.73 62.32
C GLU A 429 -26.96 -50.08 62.27
N LEU A 430 -27.49 -50.47 61.12
CA LEU A 430 -28.12 -51.78 60.90
C LEU A 430 -27.13 -52.93 61.12
N SER A 431 -25.87 -52.78 60.70
CA SER A 431 -24.82 -53.78 60.96
C SER A 431 -24.53 -53.91 62.45
N ALA A 432 -24.45 -52.79 63.19
CA ALA A 432 -24.26 -52.81 64.64
C ALA A 432 -25.44 -53.46 65.38
N VAL A 433 -26.67 -53.19 64.93
CA VAL A 433 -27.89 -53.82 65.46
C VAL A 433 -27.94 -55.31 65.10
N SER A 434 -27.58 -55.70 63.88
CA SER A 434 -27.55 -57.10 63.46
C SER A 434 -26.55 -57.92 64.28
N VAL A 435 -25.38 -57.36 64.60
CA VAL A 435 -24.37 -58.03 65.44
C VAL A 435 -24.89 -58.26 66.87
N LEU A 436 -25.77 -57.39 67.38
CA LEU A 436 -26.42 -57.58 68.69
C LEU A 436 -27.46 -58.73 68.70
N PHE A 437 -27.99 -59.12 67.54
CA PHE A 437 -29.00 -60.18 67.40
C PHE A 437 -28.46 -61.51 66.84
N THR A 438 -27.19 -61.55 66.41
CA THR A 438 -26.48 -62.78 66.08
C THR A 438 -25.64 -63.24 67.28
N VAL A 439 -26.23 -64.05 68.16
CA VAL A 439 -25.53 -64.93 69.11
C VAL A 439 -25.75 -66.38 68.69
#